data_AF-A0A961QQX2-F1
#
_entry.id   AF-A0A961QQX2-F1
#
_cell.length_a   1.000
_cell.length_b   1.000
_cell.length_c   1.000
_cell.angle_alpha   90.00
_cell.angle_beta   90.00
_cell.angle_gamma   90.00
#
_symmetry.space_group_name_H-M   'P 1'
#
loop_
_entity.id
_entity.type
_entity.pdbx_description
1 polymer ?
#
loop_
_entity_poly.entity_id
_entity_poly.type
_entity_poly.pdbx_seq_one_letter_code
_entity_poly.pdbx_strand_id
1 'polypeptide(L)'
;MKRLAAQALAAPPVWRLLRRRALAGDPLTILCYHTLGPDRGGPEAWTVLRMEDFGRQVALLRAHYDIVSLDQALAPRAPGATRPRAVLTFDDGEAGMHRHLLPFVRAEGVPVTVYVATGQIETGTPFWFDRVMNALQAEGAFALDLRAEGLGQWAFPAGGGAALWSVMGPLLERMKTLAPA
;
A
#
# COMPACT_ATOMS: atom_id res chain seq x y z
N MET A 1 7.25 17.68 -15.05
CA MET A 1 7.99 18.07 -13.84
C MET A 1 8.30 16.90 -12.90
N LYS A 2 7.33 16.10 -12.44
CA LYS A 2 7.56 14.97 -11.50
C LYS A 2 8.60 13.92 -11.97
N ARG A 3 8.61 13.55 -13.26
CA ARG A 3 9.58 12.59 -13.83
C ARG A 3 11.03 13.12 -13.83
N LEU A 4 11.23 14.38 -14.19
CA LEU A 4 12.56 15.01 -14.18
C LEU A 4 13.09 15.15 -12.75
N ALA A 5 12.22 15.49 -11.79
CA ALA A 5 12.59 15.50 -10.37
C ALA A 5 12.97 14.10 -9.87
N ALA A 6 12.18 13.07 -10.21
CA ALA A 6 12.50 11.68 -9.86
C ALA A 6 13.84 11.21 -10.45
N GLN A 7 14.12 11.53 -11.72
CA GLN A 7 15.39 11.21 -12.38
C GLN A 7 16.58 11.94 -11.74
N ALA A 8 16.42 13.22 -11.40
CA ALA A 8 17.45 14.00 -10.73
C ALA A 8 17.75 13.48 -9.31
N LEU A 9 16.72 13.09 -8.56
CA LEU A 9 16.86 12.49 -7.22
C LEU A 9 17.49 11.09 -7.27
N ALA A 10 17.24 10.34 -8.34
CA ALA A 10 17.83 9.03 -8.58
C ALA A 10 19.27 9.09 -9.13
N ALA A 11 19.77 10.26 -9.52
CA ALA A 11 21.14 10.41 -9.98
C ALA A 11 22.12 9.96 -8.88
N PRO A 12 23.17 9.15 -9.18
CA PRO A 12 24.02 8.56 -8.16
C PRO A 12 24.60 9.52 -7.11
N PRO A 13 25.12 10.72 -7.45
CA PRO A 13 25.67 11.62 -6.44
C PRO A 13 24.58 12.22 -5.54
N VAL A 14 23.42 12.56 -6.11
CA VAL A 14 22.26 13.10 -5.38
C VAL A 14 21.69 12.03 -4.46
N TRP A 15 21.45 10.82 -4.98
CA TRP A 15 20.98 9.68 -4.21
C TRP A 15 21.94 9.34 -3.06
N ARG A 16 23.26 9.31 -3.29
CA ARG A 16 24.25 9.04 -2.24
C ARG A 16 24.22 10.09 -1.13
N LEU A 17 24.07 11.37 -1.48
CA LEU A 17 23.96 12.46 -0.50
C LEU A 17 22.67 12.35 0.31
N LEU A 18 21.53 12.17 -0.38
CA LEU A 18 20.22 12.02 0.26
C LEU A 18 20.20 10.79 1.17
N ARG A 19 20.73 9.66 0.70
CA ARG A 19 20.86 8.43 1.50
C ARG A 19 21.75 8.66 2.72
N ARG A 20 22.90 9.33 2.58
CA ARG A 20 23.77 9.63 3.74
C ARG A 20 23.05 10.48 4.77
N ARG A 21 22.29 11.48 4.35
CA ARG A 21 21.48 12.31 5.25
C ARG A 21 20.33 11.52 5.89
N ALA A 22 19.58 10.76 5.09
CA ALA A 22 18.45 9.98 5.56
C ALA A 22 18.86 8.85 6.51
N LEU A 23 20.11 8.37 6.43
CA LEU A 23 20.66 7.34 7.29
C LEU A 23 21.56 7.89 8.42
N ALA A 24 21.63 9.21 8.61
CA ALA A 24 22.42 9.80 9.69
C ALA A 24 21.68 9.69 11.03
N GLY A 25 22.44 9.46 12.12
CA GLY A 25 21.88 9.35 13.47
C GLY A 25 21.21 8.00 13.72
N ASP A 26 19.93 8.04 14.11
CA ASP A 26 19.10 6.85 14.34
C ASP A 26 17.94 6.80 13.33
N PRO A 27 18.22 6.44 12.07
CA PRO A 27 17.22 6.44 11.03
C PRO A 27 16.18 5.31 11.23
N LEU A 28 14.92 5.71 11.22
CA LEU A 28 13.76 4.84 11.28
C LEU A 28 12.95 4.97 9.99
N THR A 29 12.75 3.86 9.29
CA THR A 29 11.86 3.77 8.14
C THR A 29 10.58 3.05 8.55
N ILE A 30 9.42 3.66 8.29
CA ILE A 30 8.10 3.02 8.49
C ILE A 30 7.51 2.74 7.11
N LEU A 31 7.26 1.47 6.80
CA LEU A 31 6.71 1.02 5.54
C LEU A 31 5.23 0.68 5.72
N CYS A 32 4.36 1.37 5.00
CA CYS A 32 2.92 1.14 4.99
C CYS A 32 2.54 0.19 3.86
N TYR A 33 1.85 -0.89 4.23
CA TYR A 33 1.21 -1.86 3.36
C TYR A 33 -0.29 -1.87 3.66
N HIS A 34 -1.10 -2.38 2.73
CA HIS A 34 -2.54 -2.57 2.96
C HIS A 34 -2.84 -4.07 3.02
N THR A 35 -2.65 -4.81 1.92
CA THR A 35 -2.95 -6.24 1.92
C THR A 35 -1.97 -7.03 1.07
N LEU A 36 -1.99 -8.35 1.28
CA LEU A 36 -1.19 -9.30 0.51
C LEU A 36 -2.11 -10.22 -0.28
N GLY A 37 -1.66 -10.60 -1.48
CA GLY A 37 -2.40 -11.49 -2.38
C GLY A 37 -1.54 -12.62 -2.94
N PRO A 38 -2.16 -13.59 -3.63
CA PRO A 38 -1.44 -14.67 -4.28
C PRO A 38 -0.57 -14.14 -5.42
N ASP A 39 0.51 -14.85 -5.75
CA ASP A 39 1.44 -14.44 -6.81
C ASP A 39 0.84 -14.51 -8.21
N ARG A 40 -0.26 -15.26 -8.38
CA ARG A 40 -1.00 -15.43 -9.63
C ARG A 40 -2.49 -15.44 -9.38
N GLY A 41 -3.26 -14.86 -10.31
CA GLY A 41 -4.72 -14.89 -10.29
C GLY A 41 -5.37 -14.11 -9.14
N GLY A 42 -4.61 -13.26 -8.45
CA GLY A 42 -5.14 -12.31 -7.48
C GLY A 42 -5.80 -11.10 -8.15
N PRO A 43 -6.58 -10.32 -7.39
CA PRO A 43 -7.14 -9.07 -7.89
C PRO A 43 -6.03 -8.09 -8.26
N GLU A 44 -6.14 -7.47 -9.44
CA GLU A 44 -5.24 -6.40 -9.86
C GLU A 44 -5.63 -5.09 -9.18
N ALA A 45 -5.20 -4.91 -7.94
CA ALA A 45 -5.40 -3.69 -7.16
C ALA A 45 -4.07 -3.13 -6.67
N TRP A 46 -3.93 -1.80 -6.69
CA TRP A 46 -2.69 -1.11 -6.34
C TRP A 46 -2.31 -1.25 -4.85
N THR A 47 -3.26 -1.64 -4.00
CA THR A 47 -3.08 -1.92 -2.57
C THR A 47 -2.68 -3.37 -2.27
N VAL A 48 -2.79 -4.27 -3.25
CA VAL A 48 -2.48 -5.70 -3.09
C VAL A 48 -1.04 -5.96 -3.52
N LEU A 49 -0.19 -6.31 -2.56
CA LEU A 49 1.18 -6.74 -2.86
C LEU A 49 1.23 -8.28 -2.98
N ARG A 50 1.93 -8.78 -4.01
CA ARG A 50 2.14 -10.22 -4.17
C ARG A 50 3.06 -10.76 -3.09
N MET A 51 2.82 -12.00 -2.66
CA MET A 51 3.60 -12.64 -1.61
C MET A 51 5.09 -12.76 -1.95
N GLU A 52 5.44 -13.10 -3.18
CA GLU A 52 6.82 -13.16 -3.65
C GLU A 52 7.52 -11.80 -3.53
N ASP A 53 6.83 -10.72 -3.92
CA ASP A 53 7.37 -9.37 -3.83
C ASP A 53 7.55 -8.94 -2.37
N PHE A 54 6.60 -9.26 -1.50
CA PHE A 54 6.71 -9.00 -0.07
C PHE A 54 7.89 -9.76 0.55
N GLY A 55 8.04 -11.05 0.25
CA GLY A 55 9.17 -11.86 0.71
C GLY A 55 10.51 -11.29 0.27
N ARG A 56 10.62 -10.84 -0.99
CA ARG A 56 11.82 -10.16 -1.51
C ARG A 56 12.11 -8.84 -0.79
N GLN A 57 11.09 -8.05 -0.48
CA GLN A 57 11.25 -6.81 0.28
C GLN A 57 11.74 -7.09 1.71
N VAL A 58 11.15 -8.08 2.39
CA VAL A 58 11.58 -8.50 3.73
C VAL A 58 13.02 -9.00 3.73
N ALA A 59 13.42 -9.80 2.75
CA ALA A 59 14.81 -10.27 2.61
C ALA A 59 15.80 -9.11 2.42
N LEU A 60 15.45 -8.14 1.57
CA LEU A 60 16.25 -6.93 1.37
C LEU A 60 16.37 -6.10 2.65
N LEU A 61 15.27 -5.94 3.38
CA LEU A 61 15.27 -5.24 4.66
C LEU A 61 16.13 -5.98 5.68
N ARG A 62 16.01 -7.30 5.83
CA ARG A 62 16.87 -8.08 6.74
C ARG A 62 18.36 -7.93 6.41
N ALA A 63 18.73 -7.79 5.13
CA ALA A 63 20.12 -7.58 4.75
C ALA A 63 20.67 -6.22 5.24
N HIS A 64 19.84 -5.18 5.32
CA HIS A 64 20.30 -3.80 5.49
C HIS A 64 19.74 -3.03 6.70
N TYR A 65 18.67 -3.52 7.33
CA TYR A 65 17.93 -2.91 8.42
C TYR A 65 17.72 -3.91 9.57
N ASP A 66 17.50 -3.39 10.76
CA ASP A 66 16.90 -4.16 11.85
C ASP A 66 15.37 -4.00 11.73
N ILE A 67 14.68 -5.08 11.35
CA ILE A 67 13.21 -5.09 11.32
C ILE A 67 12.72 -5.25 12.75
N VAL A 68 12.01 -4.25 13.26
CA VAL A 68 11.59 -4.15 14.66
C VAL A 68 10.10 -3.89 14.77
N SER A 69 9.51 -4.25 15.91
CA SER A 69 8.15 -3.80 16.26
C SER A 69 8.13 -2.28 16.47
N LEU A 70 6.94 -1.69 16.42
CA LEU A 70 6.77 -0.25 16.66
C LEU A 70 7.25 0.13 18.07
N ASP A 71 6.96 -0.68 19.09
CA ASP A 71 7.42 -0.44 20.47
C ASP A 71 8.96 -0.43 20.56
N GLN A 72 9.62 -1.37 19.90
CA GLN A 72 11.09 -1.40 19.82
C GLN A 72 11.68 -0.23 19.01
N ALA A 73 10.93 0.30 18.05
CA ALA A 73 11.33 1.50 17.30
C ALA A 73 11.29 2.77 18.19
N LEU A 74 10.37 2.82 19.16
CA LEU A 74 10.28 3.91 20.13
C LEU A 74 11.28 3.77 21.29
N ALA A 75 11.73 2.55 21.58
CA ALA A 75 12.71 2.29 22.62
C ALA A 75 14.12 2.84 22.25
N PRO A 76 14.93 3.22 23.25
CA PRO A 76 16.34 3.53 23.05
C PRO A 76 17.10 2.33 22.45
N ARG A 77 18.08 2.62 21.61
CA ARG A 77 18.90 1.56 21.01
C ARG A 77 19.85 0.93 22.03
N ALA A 78 20.13 -0.35 21.81
CA ALA A 78 21.25 -1.00 22.48
C ALA A 78 22.58 -0.29 22.13
N PRO A 79 23.51 -0.17 23.09
CA PRO A 79 24.84 0.37 22.82
C PRO A 79 25.51 -0.36 21.65
N GLY A 80 26.06 0.40 20.70
CA GLY A 80 26.76 -0.14 19.53
C GLY A 80 25.87 -0.56 18.35
N ALA A 81 24.54 -0.36 18.42
CA ALA A 81 23.66 -0.59 17.28
C ALA A 81 23.89 0.46 16.18
N THR A 82 24.23 0.02 14.97
CA THR A 82 24.60 0.90 13.83
C THR A 82 23.71 0.76 12.60
N ARG A 83 22.90 -0.30 12.52
CA ARG A 83 22.02 -0.55 11.37
C ARG A 83 20.79 0.35 11.42
N PRO A 84 20.23 0.84 10.31
CA PRO A 84 18.94 1.54 10.34
C PRO A 84 17.80 0.62 10.80
N ARG A 85 16.73 1.17 11.37
CA ARG A 85 15.55 0.39 11.80
C ARG A 85 14.43 0.47 10.76
N ALA A 86 13.69 -0.62 10.59
CA ALA A 86 12.51 -0.67 9.75
C ALA A 86 11.30 -1.21 10.55
N VAL A 87 10.16 -0.54 10.43
CA VAL A 87 8.87 -1.02 10.95
C VAL A 87 7.96 -1.29 9.76
N LEU A 88 7.26 -2.42 9.79
CA LEU A 88 6.28 -2.80 8.79
C LEU A 88 4.89 -2.59 9.37
N THR A 89 4.07 -1.76 8.71
CA THR A 89 2.68 -1.52 9.11
C THR A 89 1.72 -1.99 8.02
N PHE A 90 0.55 -2.46 8.45
CA PHE A 90 -0.50 -2.99 7.61
C PHE A 90 -1.83 -2.34 7.99
N ASP A 91 -2.44 -1.63 7.06
CA ASP A 91 -3.64 -0.83 7.31
C ASP A 91 -4.91 -1.58 6.87
N ASP A 92 -6.07 -1.16 7.37
CA ASP A 92 -7.43 -1.62 7.03
C ASP A 92 -7.88 -2.97 7.59
N GLY A 93 -6.97 -3.93 7.82
CA GLY A 93 -7.34 -5.24 8.38
C GLY A 93 -7.95 -6.21 7.36
N GLU A 94 -7.58 -6.08 6.08
CA GLU A 94 -8.09 -6.91 5.00
C GLU A 94 -7.83 -8.42 5.16
N ALA A 95 -8.69 -9.24 4.53
CA ALA A 95 -8.61 -10.71 4.60
C ALA A 95 -7.27 -11.30 4.13
N GLY A 96 -6.55 -10.60 3.25
CA GLY A 96 -5.22 -11.00 2.80
C GLY A 96 -4.19 -11.06 3.93
N MET A 97 -4.35 -10.25 4.98
CA MET A 97 -3.49 -10.31 6.16
C MET A 97 -3.64 -11.64 6.90
N HIS A 98 -4.88 -12.09 7.13
CA HIS A 98 -5.12 -13.37 7.78
C HIS A 98 -4.64 -14.55 6.90
N ARG A 99 -4.93 -14.50 5.60
CA ARG A 99 -4.65 -15.60 4.66
C ARG A 99 -3.16 -15.73 4.31
N HIS A 100 -2.42 -14.63 4.27
CA HIS A 100 -1.07 -14.60 3.73
C HIS A 100 -0.04 -13.99 4.70
N LEU A 101 -0.31 -12.82 5.29
CA LEU A 101 0.64 -12.16 6.19
C LEU A 101 0.85 -12.96 7.48
N LEU A 102 -0.22 -13.38 8.15
CA LEU A 102 -0.18 -14.08 9.43
C LEU A 102 0.67 -15.37 9.40
N PRO A 103 0.49 -16.30 8.43
CA PRO A 103 1.36 -17.46 8.34
C PRO A 103 2.82 -17.07 8.03
N PHE A 104 3.05 -16.06 7.18
CA PHE A 104 4.40 -15.58 6.88
C PHE A 104 5.12 -15.03 8.11
N VAL A 105 4.50 -14.14 8.88
CA VAL A 105 5.15 -13.54 10.07
C VAL A 105 5.41 -14.58 11.16
N ARG A 106 4.56 -15.61 11.28
CA ARG A 106 4.76 -16.75 12.19
C ARG A 106 5.95 -17.61 11.77
N ALA A 107 6.09 -17.88 10.47
CA ALA A 107 7.18 -18.69 9.94
C ALA A 107 8.53 -17.96 10.03
N GLU A 108 8.54 -16.67 9.67
CA GLU A 108 9.77 -15.89 9.54
C GLU A 108 10.16 -15.15 10.83
N GLY A 109 9.26 -15.03 11.80
CA GLY A 109 9.49 -14.25 13.03
C GLY A 109 9.67 -12.74 12.74
N VAL A 110 8.97 -12.22 11.74
CA VAL A 110 9.04 -10.79 11.35
C VAL A 110 7.99 -10.00 12.14
N PRO A 111 8.38 -8.98 12.92
CA PRO A 111 7.40 -8.14 13.60
C PRO A 111 6.70 -7.22 12.60
N VAL A 112 5.38 -7.10 12.76
CA VAL A 112 4.52 -6.19 12.00
C VAL A 112 3.53 -5.51 12.94
N THR A 113 3.07 -4.32 12.57
CA THR A 113 1.96 -3.62 13.25
C THR A 113 0.76 -3.62 12.32
N VAL A 114 -0.43 -3.93 12.84
CA VAL A 114 -1.67 -3.94 12.04
C VAL A 114 -2.64 -2.91 12.60
N TYR A 115 -3.07 -1.96 11.77
CA TYR A 115 -4.11 -1.00 12.09
C TYR A 115 -5.43 -1.48 11.49
N VAL A 116 -6.34 -1.92 12.36
CA VAL A 116 -7.58 -2.60 11.94
C VAL A 116 -8.75 -1.62 11.91
N ALA A 117 -9.45 -1.55 10.79
CA ALA A 117 -10.72 -0.83 10.69
C ALA A 117 -11.86 -1.68 11.27
N THR A 118 -12.02 -1.66 12.59
CA THR A 118 -12.94 -2.56 13.31
C THR A 118 -14.39 -2.43 12.87
N GLY A 119 -14.86 -1.22 12.52
CA GLY A 119 -16.24 -1.01 12.07
C GLY A 119 -16.59 -1.81 10.80
N GLN A 120 -15.69 -1.88 9.83
CA GLN A 120 -15.89 -2.69 8.61
C GLN A 120 -15.94 -4.19 8.93
N ILE A 121 -15.10 -4.65 9.87
CA ILE A 121 -15.08 -6.05 10.30
C ILE A 121 -16.37 -6.41 11.05
N GLU A 122 -16.78 -5.60 12.01
CA GLU A 122 -17.96 -5.84 12.83
C GLU A 122 -19.25 -5.82 12.02
N THR A 123 -19.36 -4.89 11.06
CA THR A 123 -20.56 -4.75 10.22
C THR A 123 -20.55 -5.67 9.00
N GLY A 124 -19.40 -6.25 8.64
CA GLY A 124 -19.21 -6.97 7.38
C GLY A 124 -19.42 -6.10 6.13
N THR A 125 -19.44 -4.77 6.28
CA THR A 125 -19.68 -3.83 5.18
C THR A 125 -18.34 -3.35 4.63
N PRO A 126 -18.04 -3.55 3.33
CA PRO A 126 -16.81 -3.04 2.73
C PRO A 126 -16.76 -1.51 2.75
N PHE A 127 -15.57 -0.94 2.60
CA PHE A 127 -15.43 0.51 2.42
C PHE A 127 -16.23 0.97 1.20
N TRP A 128 -16.68 2.23 1.22
CA TRP A 128 -17.46 2.78 0.09
C TRP A 128 -16.68 2.69 -1.22
N PHE A 129 -15.37 2.93 -1.19
CA PHE A 129 -14.52 2.86 -2.38
C PHE A 129 -14.37 1.43 -2.87
N ASP A 130 -14.33 0.42 -2.00
CA ASP A 130 -14.33 -0.98 -2.41
C ASP A 130 -15.62 -1.36 -3.11
N ARG A 131 -16.77 -0.89 -2.59
CA ARG A 131 -18.07 -1.14 -3.22
C ARG A 131 -18.13 -0.54 -4.63
N VAL A 132 -17.63 0.68 -4.79
CA VAL A 132 -17.55 1.35 -6.09
C VAL A 132 -16.58 0.62 -7.01
N MET A 133 -15.36 0.32 -6.55
CA MET A 133 -14.35 -0.37 -7.35
C MET A 133 -14.86 -1.74 -7.82
N ASN A 134 -15.51 -2.51 -6.94
CA ASN A 134 -16.10 -3.79 -7.28
C ASN A 134 -17.24 -3.65 -8.30
N ALA A 135 -18.10 -2.63 -8.16
CA ALA A 135 -19.20 -2.39 -9.09
C ALA A 135 -18.72 -1.94 -10.49
N LEU A 136 -17.52 -1.34 -10.58
CA LEU A 136 -16.92 -0.88 -11.83
C LEU A 136 -16.11 -1.96 -12.55
N GLN A 137 -15.94 -3.15 -11.96
CA GLN A 137 -15.32 -4.29 -12.64
C GLN A 137 -16.30 -4.86 -13.67
N ALA A 138 -16.07 -4.59 -14.95
CA ALA A 138 -16.87 -5.11 -16.05
C ALA A 138 -16.00 -5.83 -17.08
N GLU A 139 -16.53 -6.90 -17.68
CA GLU A 139 -15.85 -7.62 -18.76
C GLU A 139 -15.78 -6.77 -20.05
N GLY A 140 -16.80 -5.92 -20.28
CA GLY A 140 -16.93 -5.07 -21.46
C GLY A 140 -16.79 -3.57 -21.15
N ALA A 141 -16.57 -2.78 -22.20
CA ALA A 141 -16.57 -1.32 -22.08
C ALA A 141 -18.00 -0.81 -21.78
N PHE A 142 -18.10 0.20 -20.92
CA PHE A 142 -19.38 0.81 -20.54
C PHE A 142 -19.23 2.30 -20.27
N ALA A 143 -20.35 3.01 -20.18
CA ALA A 143 -20.37 4.42 -19.81
C ALA A 143 -21.27 4.64 -18.59
N LEU A 144 -20.86 5.56 -17.72
CA LEU A 144 -21.64 6.03 -16.60
C LEU A 144 -21.94 7.52 -16.76
N ASP A 145 -23.20 7.88 -16.60
CA ASP A 145 -23.64 9.26 -16.54
C ASP A 145 -23.95 9.62 -15.10
N LEU A 146 -23.05 10.41 -14.51
CA LEU A 146 -23.13 10.87 -13.12
C LEU A 146 -23.29 12.39 -13.07
N ARG A 147 -23.97 12.97 -14.07
CA ARG A 147 -24.21 14.42 -14.15
C ARG A 147 -25.18 14.91 -13.07
N ALA A 148 -26.14 14.09 -12.64
CA ALA A 148 -27.09 14.45 -11.58
C ALA A 148 -26.38 14.66 -10.23
N GLU A 149 -25.24 14.01 -10.05
CA GLU A 149 -24.36 14.02 -8.88
C GLU A 149 -23.21 15.02 -9.05
N GLY A 150 -23.17 15.77 -10.16
CA GLY A 150 -22.11 16.74 -10.45
C GLY A 150 -20.75 16.13 -10.83
N LEU A 151 -20.68 14.82 -11.11
CA LEU A 151 -19.43 14.11 -11.39
C LEU A 151 -19.12 13.99 -12.90
N GLY A 152 -20.11 14.21 -13.76
CA GLY A 152 -19.96 14.20 -15.21
C GLY A 152 -20.16 12.81 -15.84
N GLN A 153 -19.76 12.67 -17.10
CA GLN A 153 -19.86 11.41 -17.85
C GLN A 153 -18.50 10.71 -17.94
N TRP A 154 -18.49 9.40 -17.80
CA TRP A 154 -17.30 8.57 -17.71
C TRP A 154 -17.41 7.38 -18.65
N ALA A 155 -16.38 7.15 -19.47
CA ALA A 155 -16.28 5.98 -20.32
C ALA A 155 -15.21 5.03 -19.77
N PHE A 156 -15.61 3.81 -19.46
CA PHE A 156 -14.77 2.77 -18.91
C PHE A 156 -14.34 1.80 -20.02
N PRO A 157 -13.05 1.46 -20.13
CA PRO A 157 -12.58 0.49 -21.10
C PRO A 157 -13.04 -0.93 -20.73
N ALA A 158 -12.98 -1.85 -21.69
CA ALA A 158 -13.12 -3.27 -21.41
C ALA A 158 -11.89 -3.80 -20.66
N GLY A 159 -12.09 -4.77 -19.76
CA GLY A 159 -11.02 -5.40 -18.99
C GLY A 159 -10.58 -4.61 -17.75
N GLY A 160 -9.50 -5.06 -17.12
CA GLY A 160 -9.01 -4.56 -15.83
C GLY A 160 -7.70 -3.76 -15.89
N GLY A 161 -6.99 -3.74 -14.76
CA GLY A 161 -5.63 -3.23 -14.65
C GLY A 161 -5.49 -1.71 -14.82
N ALA A 162 -4.34 -1.30 -15.34
CA ALA A 162 -3.95 0.12 -15.41
C ALA A 162 -4.88 1.00 -16.27
N ALA A 163 -5.47 0.44 -17.33
CA ALA A 163 -6.40 1.17 -18.19
C ALA A 163 -7.70 1.50 -17.44
N LEU A 164 -8.29 0.51 -16.76
CA LEU A 164 -9.46 0.71 -15.91
C LEU A 164 -9.16 1.71 -14.78
N TRP A 165 -8.01 1.57 -14.13
CA TRP A 165 -7.59 2.46 -13.05
C TRP A 165 -7.40 3.92 -13.49
N SER A 166 -6.96 4.16 -14.72
CA SER A 166 -6.76 5.51 -15.26
C SER A 166 -8.06 6.33 -15.34
N VAL A 167 -9.21 5.64 -15.39
CA VAL A 167 -10.56 6.24 -15.38
C VAL A 167 -11.16 6.19 -13.97
N MET A 168 -11.06 5.04 -13.30
CA MET A 168 -11.65 4.80 -11.98
C MET A 168 -11.04 5.67 -10.87
N GLY A 169 -9.71 5.85 -10.86
CA GLY A 169 -9.03 6.65 -9.85
C GLY A 169 -9.52 8.09 -9.79
N PRO A 170 -9.53 8.84 -10.91
CA PRO A 170 -10.08 10.20 -10.94
C PRO A 170 -11.56 10.28 -10.54
N LEU A 171 -12.37 9.27 -10.88
CA LEU A 171 -13.76 9.22 -10.43
C LEU A 171 -13.84 9.07 -8.90
N LEU A 172 -13.10 8.13 -8.31
CA LEU A 172 -13.05 7.93 -6.86
C LEU A 172 -12.60 9.20 -6.12
N GLU A 173 -11.60 9.92 -6.64
CA GLU A 173 -11.17 11.19 -6.05
C GLU A 173 -12.26 12.26 -6.10
N ARG A 174 -13.03 12.35 -7.18
CA ARG A 174 -14.17 13.28 -7.25
C ARG A 174 -15.32 12.84 -6.34
N MET A 175 -15.57 11.54 -6.19
CA MET A 175 -16.61 11.05 -5.28
C MET A 175 -16.37 11.45 -3.83
N LYS A 176 -15.11 11.66 -3.41
CA LYS A 176 -14.78 12.16 -2.06
C LYS A 176 -15.33 13.57 -1.78
N THR A 177 -15.68 14.34 -2.81
CA THR A 177 -16.25 15.69 -2.64
C THR A 177 -17.77 15.67 -2.49
N LEU A 178 -18.41 14.51 -2.65
CA LEU A 178 -19.84 14.38 -2.41
C LEU A 178 -20.13 14.44 -0.91
N ALA A 179 -21.28 15.03 -0.56
CA ALA A 179 -21.78 14.93 0.80
C ALA A 179 -22.07 13.45 1.13
N PRO A 180 -21.79 13.00 2.36
CA PRO A 180 -22.20 11.66 2.79
C PRO A 180 -23.73 11.53 2.65
N ALA A 181 -24.16 10.41 2.07
CA ALA A 181 -25.56 10.06 1.87
C ALA A 181 -26.25 9.66 3.17
#